data_AF-A0A0J6FHC4-F1
#
_entry.id   AF-A0A0J6FHC4-F1
#
_cell.length_a   1.000
_cell.length_b   1.000
_cell.length_c   1.000
_cell.angle_alpha   90.00
_cell.angle_beta   90.00
_cell.angle_gamma   90.00
#
_symmetry.space_group_name_H-M   'P 1'
#
loop_
_entity.id
_entity.type
_entity.pdbx_description
1 polymer ?
#
loop_
_entity_poly.entity_id
_entity_poly.type
_entity_poly.pdbx_seq_one_letter_code
_entity_poly.pdbx_strand_id
1 'polypeptide(L)'
;METTQIKLNKNVVDKAVAYARQRGLDLSSIIENYLDRLVQQPKVNEEPIPDIVLSLLGAGKIDDDDDLNGRKAYHKYLEEKYQF
;
A
#
# COMPACT_ATOMS: atom_id res chain seq x y z
N MET A 1 -19.23 -17.62 -17.86
CA MET A 1 -17.79 -17.34 -17.73
C MET A 1 -17.13 -17.76 -19.03
N GLU A 2 -16.37 -16.85 -19.64
CA GLU A 2 -15.57 -17.16 -20.82
C GLU A 2 -14.21 -17.70 -20.36
N THR A 3 -13.69 -18.73 -21.04
CA THR A 3 -12.42 -19.37 -20.68
C THR A 3 -11.33 -18.94 -21.64
N THR A 4 -10.24 -18.38 -21.12
CA THR A 4 -9.07 -17.96 -21.90
C THR A 4 -7.88 -18.88 -21.63
N GLN A 5 -7.19 -19.32 -22.68
CA GLN A 5 -5.99 -20.17 -22.56
C GLN A 5 -4.72 -19.32 -22.64
N ILE A 6 -3.81 -19.49 -21.68
CA ILE A 6 -2.50 -18.83 -21.65
C ILE A 6 -1.37 -19.87 -21.57
N LYS A 7 -0.22 -19.56 -22.19
CA LYS A 7 0.97 -20.40 -22.12
C LYS A 7 1.89 -19.91 -21.02
N LEU A 8 2.24 -20.79 -20.08
CA LEU A 8 3.07 -20.51 -18.92
C LEU A 8 4.16 -21.57 -18.78
N ASN A 9 5.27 -21.22 -18.13
CA ASN A 9 6.31 -22.17 -17.80
C ASN A 9 5.81 -23.16 -16.73
N LYS A 10 5.89 -24.46 -17.02
CA LYS A 10 5.44 -25.54 -16.12
C LYS A 10 6.03 -25.44 -14.71
N ASN A 11 7.32 -25.16 -14.59
CA ASN A 11 8.00 -25.06 -13.30
C ASN A 11 7.46 -23.90 -12.44
N VAL A 12 6.99 -22.83 -13.07
CA VAL A 12 6.38 -21.70 -12.38
C VAL A 12 4.97 -22.05 -11.92
N VAL A 13 4.19 -22.72 -12.79
CA VAL A 13 2.83 -23.18 -12.46
C VAL A 13 2.84 -24.14 -11.29
N ASP A 14 3.75 -25.12 -11.27
CA ASP A 14 3.82 -26.11 -10.18
C ASP A 14 4.08 -25.45 -8.81
N LYS A 15 4.98 -24.46 -8.76
CA LYS A 15 5.26 -23.67 -7.55
C LYS A 15 4.06 -22.83 -7.13
N ALA A 16 3.39 -22.21 -8.09
CA ALA A 16 2.21 -21.38 -7.82
C ALA A 16 1.03 -22.23 -7.30
N VAL A 17 0.81 -23.43 -7.85
CA VAL A 17 -0.20 -24.37 -7.34
C VAL A 17 0.13 -24.81 -5.92
N ALA A 18 1.39 -25.15 -5.63
CA ALA A 18 1.80 -25.51 -4.27
C ALA A 18 1.55 -24.37 -3.27
N TYR A 19 1.89 -23.13 -3.66
CA TYR A 19 1.63 -21.93 -2.87
C TYR A 19 0.12 -21.71 -2.63
N ALA A 20 -0.69 -21.83 -3.67
CA ALA A 20 -2.14 -21.63 -3.60
C ALA A 20 -2.77 -22.63 -2.62
N ARG A 21 -2.40 -23.92 -2.74
CA ARG A 21 -2.87 -24.99 -1.83
C ARG A 21 -2.47 -24.75 -0.38
N GLN A 22 -1.24 -24.32 -0.12
CA GLN A 22 -0.79 -23.99 1.24
C GLN A 22 -1.62 -22.88 1.88
N ARG A 23 -2.19 -21.98 1.09
CA ARG A 23 -3.03 -20.88 1.56
C ARG A 23 -4.53 -21.16 1.48
N GLY A 24 -4.94 -22.36 1.04
CA GLY A 24 -6.35 -22.70 0.83
C GLY A 24 -7.02 -21.86 -0.27
N LEU A 25 -6.24 -21.44 -1.27
CA LEU A 25 -6.70 -20.61 -2.39
C LEU A 25 -6.59 -21.37 -3.71
N ASP A 26 -7.40 -20.97 -4.68
CA ASP A 26 -7.32 -21.46 -6.05
C ASP A 26 -6.35 -20.62 -6.89
N LEU A 27 -5.59 -21.28 -7.76
CA LEU A 27 -4.63 -20.60 -8.64
C LEU A 27 -5.34 -19.59 -9.57
N SER A 28 -6.52 -19.93 -10.09
CA SER A 28 -7.31 -19.04 -10.94
C SER A 28 -7.67 -17.75 -10.21
N SER A 29 -8.10 -17.84 -8.95
CA SER A 29 -8.43 -16.66 -8.14
C SER A 29 -7.21 -15.77 -7.87
N ILE A 30 -6.03 -16.36 -7.69
CA ILE A 30 -4.78 -15.59 -7.53
C ILE A 30 -4.45 -14.83 -8.81
N ILE A 31 -4.53 -15.50 -9.96
CA ILE A 31 -4.23 -14.91 -11.27
C ILE A 31 -5.22 -13.79 -11.58
N GLU A 32 -6.52 -14.04 -11.39
CA GLU A 32 -7.58 -13.07 -11.64
C GLU A 32 -7.39 -11.81 -10.79
N ASN A 33 -7.21 -11.98 -9.47
CA ASN A 33 -6.95 -10.84 -8.57
C ASN A 33 -5.68 -10.07 -8.95
N TYR A 34 -4.63 -10.77 -9.37
CA TYR A 34 -3.39 -10.11 -9.77
C TYR A 34 -3.57 -9.30 -11.04
N LEU A 35 -4.20 -9.87 -12.08
CA LEU A 35 -4.46 -9.19 -13.33
C LEU A 35 -5.43 -8.02 -13.14
N ASP A 36 -6.46 -8.20 -12.32
CA ASP A 36 -7.40 -7.13 -11.98
C ASP A 36 -6.68 -5.95 -11.31
N ARG A 37 -5.82 -6.20 -10.31
CA ARG A 37 -4.98 -5.16 -9.69
C ARG A 37 -3.97 -4.54 -10.64
N LEU A 38 -3.47 -5.29 -11.62
CA LEU A 38 -2.48 -4.80 -12.57
C LEU A 38 -3.12 -3.86 -13.61
N VAL A 39 -4.36 -4.14 -14.00
CA VAL A 39 -5.11 -3.39 -15.03
C VAL A 39 -5.92 -2.26 -14.42
N GLN A 40 -6.31 -2.39 -13.15
CA GLN A 40 -6.69 -1.26 -12.32
C GLN A 40 -5.47 -0.36 -12.20
N GLN A 41 -5.37 0.61 -13.12
CA GLN A 41 -4.56 1.80 -12.90
C GLN A 41 -4.85 2.24 -11.47
N PRO A 42 -3.84 2.64 -10.67
CA PRO A 42 -4.16 3.38 -9.48
C PRO A 42 -5.07 4.49 -9.98
N LYS A 43 -6.34 4.45 -9.58
CA LYS A 43 -7.05 5.69 -9.38
C LYS A 43 -6.15 6.34 -8.37
N VAL A 44 -5.23 7.16 -8.85
CA VAL A 44 -4.69 8.24 -8.06
C VAL A 44 -5.94 9.08 -7.85
N ASN A 45 -6.78 8.63 -6.91
CA ASN A 45 -7.47 9.53 -6.06
C ASN A 45 -6.30 10.29 -5.47
N GLU A 46 -5.95 11.40 -6.10
CA GLU A 46 -5.25 12.53 -5.49
C GLU A 46 -6.16 13.10 -4.38
N GLU A 47 -6.86 12.23 -3.64
CA GLU A 47 -7.44 12.60 -2.38
C GLU A 47 -6.24 12.82 -1.48
N PRO A 48 -5.98 14.08 -1.09
CA PRO A 48 -4.89 14.36 -0.19
C PRO A 48 -5.10 13.52 1.06
N ILE A 49 -4.02 12.91 1.55
CA ILE A 49 -4.04 12.20 2.83
C ILE A 49 -4.68 13.14 3.85
N PRO A 50 -5.77 12.75 4.53
CA PRO A 50 -6.45 13.64 5.47
C PRO A 50 -5.46 14.21 6.50
N ASP A 51 -5.60 15.49 6.84
CA ASP A 51 -4.64 16.19 7.71
C ASP A 51 -4.44 15.49 9.07
N ILE A 52 -5.47 14.82 9.60
CA ILE A 52 -5.35 14.02 10.82
C ILE A 52 -4.36 12.86 10.68
N VAL A 53 -4.34 12.19 9.51
CA VAL A 53 -3.42 11.10 9.22
C VAL A 53 -2.02 11.65 8.99
N LEU A 54 -1.89 12.78 8.28
CA LEU A 54 -0.60 13.47 8.14
C LEU A 54 -0.06 13.93 9.51
N SER A 55 -0.92 14.41 10.41
CA SER A 55 -0.53 14.82 11.77
C SER A 55 -0.01 13.64 12.60
N LEU A 56 -0.65 12.46 12.50
CA LEU A 56 -0.16 11.23 13.13
C LEU A 56 1.21 10.79 12.59
N LEU A 57 1.49 11.07 11.32
CA LEU A 57 2.78 10.81 10.67
C LEU A 57 3.80 11.94 10.88
N GLY A 58 3.44 13.03 11.56
CA GLY A 58 4.31 14.19 11.80
C GLY A 58 4.47 15.15 10.61
N ALA A 59 3.65 15.01 9.56
CA ALA A 59 3.72 15.77 8.30
C ALA A 59 2.46 16.62 8.00
N GLY A 60 1.61 16.87 9.00
CA GLY A 60 0.38 17.67 8.85
C GLY A 60 0.64 19.18 8.86
N LYS A 61 -0.29 19.97 8.30
CA LYS A 61 -0.25 21.44 8.38
C LYS A 61 -0.31 21.91 9.84
N ILE A 62 0.56 22.85 10.17
CA ILE A 62 0.59 23.50 11.49
C ILE A 62 -0.37 24.69 11.40
N ASP A 63 -1.56 24.54 11.99
CA ASP A 63 -2.41 25.69 12.27
C ASP A 63 -1.79 26.41 13.47
N ASP A 64 -1.10 27.53 13.20
CA ASP A 64 -0.28 28.30 14.15
C ASP A 64 -1.07 28.98 15.27
N ASP A 65 -2.41 28.97 15.23
CA ASP A 65 -3.22 29.77 16.16
C ASP A 65 -3.39 29.16 17.57
N ASP A 66 -3.10 27.86 17.76
CA ASP A 66 -3.23 27.18 19.07
C ASP A 66 -2.08 26.18 19.31
N ASP A 67 -0.86 26.58 18.99
CA ASP A 67 0.32 25.74 19.20
C ASP A 67 0.68 25.63 20.70
N LEU A 68 -0.02 24.72 21.38
CA LEU A 68 0.47 24.04 22.57
C LEU A 68 1.89 23.54 22.26
N ASN A 69 2.89 24.29 22.74
CA ASN A 69 4.36 24.17 22.66
C ASN A 69 5.01 22.77 22.45
N GLY A 70 4.28 21.67 22.62
CA GLY A 70 4.73 20.30 22.41
C GLY A 70 4.95 19.91 20.94
N ARG A 71 4.20 20.44 19.97
CA ARG A 71 4.35 20.01 18.56
C ARG A 71 5.64 20.54 17.91
N LYS A 72 5.95 21.83 18.09
CA LYS A 72 7.26 22.41 17.68
C LYS A 72 8.44 21.72 18.37
N ALA A 73 8.34 21.47 19.68
CA ALA A 73 9.40 20.78 20.43
C ALA A 73 9.62 19.34 19.95
N TYR A 74 8.54 18.60 19.63
CA TYR A 74 8.62 17.25 19.10
C TYR A 74 9.18 17.20 17.68
N HIS A 75 8.76 18.12 16.80
CA HIS A 75 9.28 18.22 15.44
C HIS A 75 10.79 18.49 15.45
N LYS A 76 11.25 19.46 16.25
CA LYS A 76 12.68 19.75 16.44
C LYS A 76 13.47 18.54 16.96
N TYR A 77 12.92 17.81 17.93
CA TYR A 77 13.53 16.57 18.42
C TYR A 77 13.68 15.51 17.31
N LEU A 78 12.69 15.37 16.42
CA LEU A 78 12.76 14.43 15.31
C LEU A 78 13.81 14.86 14.26
N GLU A 79 13.89 16.15 13.91
CA GLU A 79 14.94 16.69 13.04
C GLU A 79 16.34 16.39 13.60
N GLU A 80 16.57 16.71 14.89
CA GLU A 80 17.85 16.45 15.55
C GLU A 80 18.20 14.95 15.61
N LYS A 81 17.20 14.10 15.86
CA LYS A 81 17.38 12.64 15.99
C LYS A 81 17.66 11.96 14.65
N TYR A 82 16.97 12.39 13.60
CA TYR A 82 17.03 11.74 12.28
C TYR A 82 17.92 12.48 11.27
N GLN A 83 18.50 13.64 11.64
CA GLN A 83 19.48 14.41 10.86
C GLN A 83 19.02 14.67 9.41
N PHE A 84 17.78 15.14 9.24
CA PHE A 84 17.32 15.69 7.97
C PHE A 84 17.95 17.06 7.69
#